data_AF-A0A3B4AN83-F1
#
_entry.id   AF-A0A3B4AN83-F1
#
_cell.length_a   1.000
_cell.length_b   1.000
_cell.length_c   1.000
_cell.angle_alpha   90.00
_cell.angle_beta   90.00
_cell.angle_gamma   90.00
#
_symmetry.space_group_name_H-M   'P 1'
#
loop_
_entity.id
_entity.type
_entity.pdbx_description
1 polymer ?
#
loop_
_entity_poly.entity_id
_entity_poly.type
_entity_poly.pdbx_seq_one_letter_code
_entity_poly.pdbx_strand_id
1 'polypeptide(L)'
;MNPLARIRDAWRGQRARDKELRNLVSNLPYEGLDKHKQPNRHFPGNGIKTTKYSILFFLPMNLFEQFHRLANLYFVGLAILNFVPMVQAFEPEVALIPICVILALTALKDAWEDFGRYQSDKELNGLPCSVYRGVACGRWKDVRVGDFVKVESNDTVPADLLLLFTSDPNGVCHIETANLDGETNLNKHLYSTCSCFNVLKV
;
A
#
# COMPACT_ATOMS: atom_id res chain seq x y z
N MET A 1 -23.27 -20.08 33.33
CA MET A 1 -22.07 -20.02 32.46
C MET A 1 -21.06 -21.07 32.92
N ASN A 2 -20.59 -21.93 32.03
CA ASN A 2 -19.81 -23.12 32.39
C ASN A 2 -18.31 -22.77 32.49
N PRO A 3 -17.62 -22.95 33.63
CA PRO A 3 -16.25 -22.48 33.84
C PRO A 3 -15.23 -23.13 32.90
N LEU A 4 -15.46 -24.37 32.48
CA LEU A 4 -14.62 -25.10 31.52
C LEU A 4 -14.69 -24.54 30.08
N ALA A 5 -15.77 -23.83 29.73
CA ALA A 5 -15.88 -23.16 28.43
C ALA A 5 -14.96 -21.94 28.37
N ARG A 6 -14.94 -21.11 29.43
CA ARG A 6 -14.02 -19.96 29.55
C ARG A 6 -12.55 -20.35 29.45
N ILE A 7 -12.16 -21.44 30.09
CA ILE A 7 -10.78 -21.93 30.03
C ILE A 7 -10.46 -22.34 28.59
N ARG A 8 -11.32 -23.14 27.95
CA ARG A 8 -11.10 -23.57 26.56
C ARG A 8 -11.00 -22.39 25.59
N ASP A 9 -11.83 -21.37 25.76
CA ASP A 9 -11.83 -20.17 24.90
C ASP A 9 -10.59 -19.30 25.16
N ALA A 10 -10.13 -19.21 26.41
CA ALA A 10 -8.86 -18.56 26.76
C ALA A 10 -7.67 -19.29 26.11
N TRP A 11 -7.60 -20.63 26.23
CA TRP A 11 -6.55 -21.43 25.60
C TRP A 11 -6.60 -21.38 24.07
N ARG A 12 -7.80 -21.31 23.47
CA ARG A 12 -7.97 -21.17 22.02
C ARG A 12 -7.54 -19.79 21.54
N GLY A 13 -7.86 -18.74 22.29
CA GLY A 13 -7.40 -17.37 22.03
C GLY A 13 -5.88 -17.22 22.20
N GLN A 14 -5.30 -17.88 23.19
CA GLN A 14 -3.85 -17.87 23.43
C GLN A 14 -3.09 -18.59 22.31
N ARG A 15 -3.60 -19.74 21.84
CA ARG A 15 -3.03 -20.48 20.71
C ARG A 15 -3.22 -19.79 19.36
N ALA A 16 -4.28 -18.98 19.21
CA ALA A 16 -4.48 -18.11 18.05
C ALA A 16 -3.48 -16.93 18.07
N ARG A 17 -3.29 -16.29 19.23
CA ARG A 17 -2.26 -15.26 19.43
C ARG A 17 -0.85 -15.79 19.20
N ASP A 18 -0.53 -16.98 19.69
CA ASP A 18 0.79 -17.60 19.48
C ASP A 18 1.07 -17.94 18.00
N LYS A 19 0.04 -18.24 17.21
CA LYS A 19 0.17 -18.39 15.74
C LYS A 19 0.39 -17.05 15.03
N GLU A 20 0.05 -15.94 15.66
CA GLU A 20 0.17 -14.58 15.13
C GLU A 20 1.47 -13.89 15.61
N LEU A 21 2.14 -14.44 16.62
CA LEU A 21 3.42 -13.94 17.12
C LEU A 21 4.53 -14.15 16.08
N ARG A 22 4.92 -13.05 15.43
CA ARG A 22 6.07 -12.99 14.52
C ARG A 22 7.34 -12.81 15.35
N ASN A 23 8.21 -13.81 15.35
CA ASN A 23 9.56 -13.68 15.90
C ASN A 23 10.44 -12.89 14.93
N LEU A 24 10.87 -11.70 15.35
CA LEU A 24 11.77 -10.86 14.57
C LEU A 24 13.19 -10.99 15.08
N VAL A 25 14.11 -11.29 14.17
CA VAL A 25 15.54 -11.40 14.47
C VAL A 25 16.26 -10.20 13.87
N SER A 26 17.22 -9.63 14.60
CA SER A 26 18.06 -8.54 14.08
C SER A 26 18.83 -8.98 12.82
N ASN A 27 18.89 -8.12 11.81
CA ASN A 27 19.69 -8.37 10.61
C ASN A 27 21.18 -8.02 10.78
N LEU A 28 21.58 -7.33 11.85
CA LEU A 28 22.97 -6.89 12.08
C LEU A 28 24.00 -8.04 12.09
N PRO A 29 23.75 -9.20 12.76
CA PRO A 29 24.71 -10.31 12.74
C PRO A 29 24.86 -10.97 11.37
N TYR A 30 23.92 -10.70 10.45
CA TYR A 30 23.86 -11.27 9.11
C TYR A 30 24.21 -10.25 8.01
N GLU A 31 24.86 -9.16 8.40
CA GLU A 31 25.28 -8.13 7.47
C GLU A 31 26.36 -8.64 6.50
N GLY A 32 26.26 -8.30 5.21
CA GLY A 32 27.15 -8.80 4.16
C GLY A 32 26.82 -10.19 3.60
N LEU A 33 25.86 -10.92 4.20
CA LEU A 33 25.37 -12.19 3.65
C LEU A 33 24.32 -11.98 2.55
N ASP A 34 24.23 -12.95 1.64
CA ASP A 34 23.20 -12.99 0.60
C ASP A 34 21.79 -12.84 1.19
N LYS A 35 20.88 -12.20 0.44
CA LYS A 35 19.48 -11.99 0.86
C LYS A 35 18.79 -13.30 1.28
N HIS A 36 19.15 -14.42 0.67
CA HIS A 36 18.59 -15.74 0.96
C HIS A 36 19.02 -16.34 2.30
N LYS A 37 20.13 -15.87 2.87
CA LYS A 37 20.69 -16.34 4.15
C LYS A 37 20.20 -15.50 5.34
N GLN A 38 19.39 -14.48 5.10
CA GLN A 38 18.85 -13.63 6.15
C GLN A 38 17.69 -14.31 6.90
N PRO A 39 17.58 -14.12 8.22
CA PRO A 39 16.53 -14.74 9.02
C PRO A 39 15.13 -14.26 8.61
N ASN A 40 15.03 -13.00 8.18
CA ASN A 40 13.76 -12.32 7.85
C ASN A 40 13.39 -12.39 6.36
N ARG A 41 14.00 -13.30 5.58
CA ARG A 41 13.75 -13.43 4.12
C ARG A 41 12.30 -13.71 3.73
N HIS A 42 11.51 -14.25 4.66
CA HIS A 42 10.12 -14.64 4.44
C HIS A 42 9.18 -13.43 4.43
N PHE A 43 9.63 -12.27 4.91
CA PHE A 43 8.84 -11.06 4.90
C PHE A 43 8.90 -10.36 3.53
N PRO A 44 7.76 -9.83 3.04
CA PRO A 44 7.76 -9.05 1.82
C PRO A 44 8.53 -7.75 2.02
N GLY A 45 9.16 -7.26 0.94
CA GLY A 45 9.88 -5.99 0.95
C GLY A 45 9.01 -4.78 1.29
N ASN A 46 9.65 -3.63 1.47
CA ASN A 46 8.98 -2.37 1.84
C ASN A 46 8.54 -1.54 0.61
N GLY A 47 8.51 -2.14 -0.58
CA GLY A 47 8.04 -1.46 -1.79
C GLY A 47 6.52 -1.33 -1.78
N ILE A 48 6.03 -0.09 -1.87
CA ILE A 48 4.59 0.22 -1.98
C ILE A 48 4.20 0.22 -3.45
N LYS A 49 3.09 -0.42 -3.78
CA LYS A 49 2.48 -0.37 -5.12
C LYS A 49 0.97 -0.23 -4.98
N THR A 50 0.46 0.94 -5.31
CA THR A 50 -0.97 1.30 -5.28
C THR A 50 -1.61 1.29 -6.67
N THR A 51 -0.79 1.22 -7.73
CA THR A 51 -1.26 1.06 -9.11
C THR A 51 -2.10 -0.22 -9.29
N LYS A 52 -3.31 -0.04 -9.82
CA LYS A 52 -4.26 -1.13 -10.03
C LYS A 52 -3.98 -1.87 -11.33
N TYR A 53 -3.51 -1.15 -12.35
CA TYR A 53 -3.29 -1.71 -13.67
C TYR A 53 -1.80 -1.88 -13.98
N SER A 54 -1.48 -2.96 -14.67
CA SER A 54 -0.23 -3.06 -15.42
C SER A 54 -0.44 -2.43 -16.79
N ILE A 55 0.55 -1.71 -17.34
CA ILE A 55 0.46 -1.03 -18.65
C ILE A 55 -0.10 -1.97 -19.74
N LEU A 56 0.29 -3.26 -19.71
CA LEU A 56 -0.16 -4.27 -20.67
C LEU A 56 -1.60 -4.74 -20.47
N PHE A 57 -2.10 -4.73 -19.24
CA PHE A 57 -3.44 -5.22 -18.88
C PHE A 57 -4.43 -4.09 -18.63
N PHE A 58 -4.02 -2.83 -18.81
CA PHE A 58 -4.86 -1.65 -18.60
C PHE A 58 -6.11 -1.71 -19.49
N LEU A 59 -5.94 -1.82 -20.80
CA LEU A 59 -7.06 -1.80 -21.74
C LEU A 59 -8.07 -2.95 -21.55
N PRO A 60 -7.65 -4.24 -21.51
CA PRO A 60 -8.61 -5.33 -21.34
C PRO A 60 -9.30 -5.31 -19.98
N MET A 61 -8.59 -4.93 -18.91
CA MET A 61 -9.17 -4.91 -17.56
C MET A 61 -10.09 -3.69 -17.37
N ASN A 62 -9.68 -2.51 -17.85
CA ASN A 62 -10.50 -1.30 -17.79
C ASN A 62 -11.81 -1.48 -18.56
N LEU A 63 -11.76 -2.03 -19.78
CA LEU A 63 -12.97 -2.33 -20.57
C LEU A 63 -13.87 -3.35 -19.85
N PHE A 64 -13.31 -4.40 -19.26
CA PHE A 64 -14.10 -5.37 -18.50
C PHE A 64 -14.84 -4.72 -17.32
N GLU A 65 -14.16 -3.84 -16.57
CA GLU A 65 -14.78 -3.09 -15.47
C GLU A 65 -15.87 -2.14 -15.97
N GLN A 66 -15.64 -1.46 -17.10
CA GLN A 66 -16.65 -0.61 -17.72
C GLN A 66 -17.88 -1.43 -18.15
N PHE A 67 -17.73 -2.61 -18.76
CA PHE A 67 -18.87 -3.43 -19.21
C PHE A 67 -19.63 -4.14 -18.08
N HIS A 68 -19.00 -4.35 -16.92
CA HIS A 68 -19.70 -4.85 -15.74
C HIS A 68 -20.71 -3.83 -15.18
N ARG A 69 -20.65 -2.57 -15.62
CA ARG A 69 -21.61 -1.53 -15.23
C ARG A 69 -22.87 -1.65 -16.10
N LEU A 70 -24.02 -1.88 -15.46
CA LEU A 70 -25.32 -2.06 -16.14
C LEU A 70 -25.67 -0.94 -17.13
N ALA A 71 -25.28 0.31 -16.83
CA ALA A 71 -25.47 1.45 -17.74
C ALA A 71 -24.72 1.27 -19.08
N ASN A 72 -23.48 0.77 -19.04
CA ASN A 72 -22.69 0.54 -20.24
C ASN A 72 -23.21 -0.67 -21.02
N LEU A 73 -23.69 -1.70 -20.32
CA LEU A 73 -24.37 -2.84 -20.94
C LEU A 73 -25.66 -2.41 -21.67
N TYR A 74 -26.41 -1.47 -21.09
CA TYR A 74 -27.59 -0.88 -21.74
C TYR A 74 -27.23 -0.18 -23.06
N PHE A 75 -26.20 0.67 -23.07
CA PHE A 75 -25.76 1.36 -24.29
C PHE A 75 -25.27 0.40 -25.37
N VAL A 76 -24.53 -0.65 -24.99
CA VAL A 76 -24.11 -1.71 -25.93
C VAL A 76 -25.31 -2.49 -26.46
N GLY A 77 -26.29 -2.82 -25.61
CA GLY A 77 -27.52 -3.48 -26.03
C GLY A 77 -28.32 -2.64 -27.03
N LEU A 78 -28.41 -1.32 -26.82
CA LEU A 78 -29.00 -0.40 -27.78
C LEU A 78 -28.22 -0.37 -29.10
N ALA A 79 -26.89 -0.37 -29.06
CA ALA A 79 -26.07 -0.41 -30.27
C ALA A 79 -26.30 -1.70 -31.06
N ILE A 80 -26.32 -2.86 -30.39
CA ILE A 80 -26.59 -4.17 -31.00
C ILE A 80 -27.99 -4.21 -31.61
N LEU A 81 -29.01 -3.68 -30.94
CA LEU A 81 -30.36 -3.59 -31.49
C LEU A 81 -30.40 -2.73 -32.76
N ASN A 82 -29.64 -1.64 -32.82
CA ASN A 82 -29.58 -0.76 -34.00
C ASN A 82 -28.92 -1.41 -35.24
N PHE A 83 -28.19 -2.52 -35.07
CA PHE A 83 -27.70 -3.34 -36.20
C PHE A 83 -28.78 -4.19 -36.86
N VAL A 84 -29.94 -4.37 -36.21
CA VAL A 84 -31.06 -5.12 -36.77
C VAL A 84 -31.85 -4.19 -37.69
N PRO A 85 -31.90 -4.47 -39.01
CA PRO A 85 -32.47 -3.55 -40.00
C PRO A 85 -33.96 -3.27 -39.80
N MET A 86 -34.68 -4.12 -39.06
CA MET A 86 -36.10 -3.94 -38.73
C MET A 86 -36.35 -2.85 -37.68
N VAL A 87 -35.37 -2.58 -36.80
CA VAL A 87 -35.49 -1.61 -35.69
C VAL A 87 -34.40 -0.53 -35.78
N GLN A 88 -33.76 -0.40 -36.93
CA GLN A 88 -32.70 0.57 -37.19
C GLN A 88 -33.29 2.00 -37.14
N ALA A 89 -32.81 2.81 -36.21
CA ALA A 89 -33.24 4.20 -36.04
C ALA A 89 -32.27 5.20 -36.68
N PHE A 90 -30.97 4.86 -36.68
CA PHE A 90 -29.88 5.66 -37.25
C PHE A 90 -28.90 4.74 -37.98
N GLU A 91 -28.02 5.30 -38.81
CA GLU A 91 -26.91 4.53 -39.36
C GLU A 91 -26.07 3.94 -38.21
N PRO A 92 -25.74 2.63 -38.24
CA PRO A 92 -25.03 1.95 -37.15
C PRO A 92 -23.70 2.63 -36.78
N GLU A 93 -23.02 3.20 -37.77
CA GLU A 93 -21.77 3.94 -37.59
C GLU A 93 -21.97 5.16 -36.68
N VAL A 94 -23.01 5.96 -36.93
CA VAL A 94 -23.29 7.18 -36.17
C VAL A 94 -23.72 6.87 -34.74
N ALA A 95 -24.46 5.78 -34.54
CA ALA A 95 -24.93 5.37 -33.22
C ALA A 95 -23.82 4.86 -32.29
N LEU A 96 -22.71 4.35 -32.84
CA LEU A 96 -21.56 3.88 -32.07
C LEU A 96 -20.66 5.02 -31.57
N ILE A 97 -20.59 6.13 -32.30
CA ILE A 97 -19.75 7.30 -31.96
C ILE A 97 -19.90 7.73 -30.49
N PRO A 98 -21.10 8.03 -29.97
CA PRO A 98 -21.24 8.49 -28.57
C PRO A 98 -20.79 7.44 -27.56
N ILE A 99 -20.99 6.15 -27.84
CA ILE A 99 -20.59 5.06 -26.95
C ILE A 99 -19.07 4.97 -26.92
N CYS A 100 -18.43 4.95 -28.09
CA CYS A 100 -16.96 4.92 -28.19
C CYS A 100 -16.33 6.14 -27.49
N VAL A 101 -16.90 7.33 -27.65
CA VAL A 101 -16.42 8.55 -26.99
C VAL A 101 -16.51 8.43 -25.48
N ILE A 102 -17.65 7.99 -24.93
CA ILE A 102 -17.82 7.85 -23.47
C ILE A 102 -16.87 6.80 -22.89
N LEU A 103 -16.73 5.64 -23.55
CA LEU A 103 -15.82 4.58 -23.11
C LEU A 103 -14.36 5.07 -23.16
N ALA A 104 -13.97 5.78 -24.22
CA ALA A 104 -12.64 6.34 -24.39
C ALA A 104 -12.32 7.42 -23.35
N LEU A 105 -13.25 8.35 -23.09
CA LEU A 105 -13.06 9.39 -22.06
C LEU A 105 -12.94 8.79 -20.66
N THR A 106 -13.75 7.78 -20.35
CA THR A 106 -13.68 7.07 -19.06
C THR A 106 -12.34 6.35 -18.91
N ALA A 107 -11.93 5.61 -19.95
CA ALA A 107 -10.64 4.92 -19.94
C ALA A 107 -9.46 5.91 -19.82
N LEU A 108 -9.50 7.04 -20.52
CA LEU A 108 -8.45 8.05 -20.45
C LEU A 108 -8.34 8.67 -19.05
N LYS A 109 -9.48 8.98 -18.42
CA LYS A 109 -9.52 9.48 -17.05
C LYS A 109 -8.89 8.47 -16.09
N ASP A 110 -9.29 7.21 -16.17
CA ASP A 110 -8.77 6.15 -15.31
C ASP A 110 -7.26 5.92 -15.53
N ALA A 111 -6.80 6.02 -16.78
CA ALA A 111 -5.38 5.92 -17.11
C ALA A 111 -4.57 7.06 -16.48
N TRP A 112 -5.08 8.29 -16.55
CA TRP A 112 -4.43 9.45 -15.97
C TRP A 112 -4.33 9.32 -14.45
N GLU A 113 -5.41 8.90 -13.80
CA GLU A 113 -5.45 8.69 -12.35
C GLU A 113 -4.44 7.62 -11.92
N ASP A 114 -4.39 6.47 -12.62
CA ASP A 114 -3.46 5.39 -12.30
C ASP A 114 -2.00 5.77 -12.60
N PHE A 115 -1.75 6.60 -13.62
CA PHE A 115 -0.42 7.18 -13.87
C PHE A 115 0.02 8.13 -12.75
N GLY A 116 -0.89 8.94 -12.22
CA GLY A 116 -0.64 9.76 -11.04
C GLY A 116 -0.20 8.90 -9.84
N ARG A 117 -0.92 7.78 -9.58
CA ARG A 117 -0.54 6.82 -8.53
C ARG A 117 0.83 6.20 -8.77
N TYR A 118 1.14 5.84 -10.01
CA TYR A 118 2.46 5.30 -10.37
C TYR A 118 3.59 6.29 -10.04
N GLN A 119 3.40 7.57 -10.38
CA GLN A 119 4.39 8.60 -10.08
C GLN A 119 4.57 8.78 -8.57
N SER A 120 3.47 8.85 -7.81
CA SER A 120 3.51 8.93 -6.35
C SER A 120 4.18 7.72 -5.71
N ASP A 121 3.86 6.50 -6.16
CA ASP A 121 4.53 5.26 -5.70
C ASP A 121 6.04 5.31 -5.96
N LYS A 122 6.45 5.82 -7.13
CA LYS A 122 7.87 5.91 -7.51
C LYS A 122 8.63 6.91 -6.66
N GLU A 123 8.00 8.04 -6.33
CA GLU A 123 8.54 9.05 -5.43
C GLU A 123 8.71 8.49 -4.02
N LEU A 124 7.65 7.91 -3.44
CA LEU A 124 7.68 7.33 -2.10
C LEU A 124 8.72 6.20 -1.96
N ASN A 125 8.76 5.27 -2.92
CA ASN A 125 9.76 4.20 -2.93
C ASN A 125 11.19 4.70 -3.16
N GLY A 126 11.33 5.90 -3.72
CA GLY A 126 12.61 6.55 -4.01
C GLY A 126 13.15 7.39 -2.86
N LEU A 127 12.34 7.67 -1.82
CA LEU A 127 12.75 8.47 -0.68
C LEU A 127 13.98 7.87 0.02
N PRO A 128 14.93 8.71 0.45
CA PRO A 128 16.10 8.25 1.20
C PRO A 128 15.68 7.72 2.57
N CYS A 129 16.42 6.74 3.08
CA CYS A 129 16.24 6.18 4.41
C CYS A 129 17.60 5.81 5.01
N SER A 130 17.84 6.25 6.25
CA SER A 130 19.09 6.00 6.96
C SER A 130 19.04 4.63 7.66
N VAL A 131 19.50 3.59 6.96
CA VAL A 131 19.56 2.21 7.48
C VAL A 131 20.95 1.93 8.05
N TYR A 132 21.01 1.36 9.24
CA TYR A 132 22.24 0.91 9.90
C TYR A 132 22.70 -0.41 9.26
N ARG A 133 23.31 -0.31 8.07
CA ARG A 133 23.87 -1.45 7.31
C ARG A 133 25.20 -1.07 6.64
N GLY A 134 26.12 -0.48 7.42
CA GLY A 134 27.49 -0.15 7.00
C GLY A 134 27.62 0.98 5.97
N VAL A 135 26.55 1.29 5.23
CA VAL A 135 26.42 2.42 4.30
C VAL A 135 25.13 3.16 4.65
N ALA A 136 25.27 4.42 5.06
CA ALA A 136 24.24 5.20 5.75
C ALA A 136 23.00 5.55 4.91
N CYS A 137 22.93 5.23 3.62
CA CYS A 137 21.84 5.66 2.73
C CYS A 137 21.25 4.50 1.92
N GLY A 138 20.04 4.07 2.27
CA GLY A 138 19.17 3.22 1.46
C GLY A 138 17.98 3.99 0.89
N ARG A 139 17.13 3.32 0.12
CA ARG A 139 15.81 3.84 -0.27
C ARG A 139 14.72 3.18 0.55
N TRP A 140 13.56 3.82 0.66
CA TRP A 140 12.39 3.29 1.38
C TRP A 140 12.03 1.85 0.96
N LYS A 141 12.06 1.55 -0.34
CA LYS A 141 11.76 0.20 -0.86
C LYS A 141 12.75 -0.89 -0.43
N ASP A 142 13.98 -0.51 -0.05
CA ASP A 142 15.08 -1.42 0.26
C ASP A 142 15.17 -1.76 1.76
N VAL A 143 14.34 -1.11 2.59
CA VAL A 143 14.19 -1.38 4.02
C VAL A 143 13.61 -2.78 4.22
N ARG A 144 14.19 -3.55 5.15
CA ARG A 144 13.74 -4.90 5.50
C ARG A 144 13.43 -5.03 6.98
N VAL A 145 12.56 -5.97 7.30
CA VAL A 145 12.21 -6.30 8.69
C VAL A 145 13.47 -6.71 9.45
N GLY A 146 13.63 -6.20 10.67
CA GLY A 146 14.82 -6.41 11.51
C GLY A 146 16.02 -5.53 11.18
N ASP A 147 15.88 -4.60 10.22
CA ASP A 147 16.86 -3.52 10.01
C ASP A 147 16.71 -2.45 11.09
N PHE A 148 17.80 -1.75 11.37
CA PHE A 148 17.81 -0.60 12.26
C PHE A 148 17.77 0.65 11.40
N VAL A 149 16.83 1.54 11.69
CA VAL A 149 16.64 2.78 10.95
C VAL A 149 16.80 3.95 11.91
N LYS A 150 17.58 4.93 11.49
CA LYS A 150 17.66 6.23 12.14
C LYS A 150 16.67 7.16 11.44
N VAL A 151 15.74 7.74 12.20
CA VAL A 151 14.82 8.75 11.69
C VAL A 151 15.21 10.08 12.32
N GLU A 152 15.40 11.10 11.48
CA GLU A 152 15.74 12.45 11.92
C GLU A 152 14.49 13.29 12.19
N SER A 153 14.69 14.51 12.67
CA SER A 153 13.58 15.43 12.91
C SER A 153 12.92 15.80 11.59
N ASN A 154 11.58 15.83 11.56
CA ASN A 154 10.76 16.13 10.38
C ASN A 154 10.85 15.11 9.22
N ASP A 155 11.55 13.99 9.40
CA ASP A 155 11.52 12.89 8.44
C ASP A 155 10.23 12.06 8.58
N THR A 156 9.71 11.61 7.45
CA THR A 156 8.57 10.68 7.45
C THR A 156 9.04 9.27 7.81
N VAL A 157 8.21 8.56 8.57
CA VAL A 157 8.48 7.20 8.99
C VAL A 157 8.27 6.21 7.81
N PRO A 158 9.27 5.37 7.45
CA PRO A 158 9.22 4.54 6.24
C PRO A 158 8.43 3.24 6.37
N ALA A 159 8.17 2.75 7.58
CA ALA A 159 7.50 1.49 7.90
C ALA A 159 7.07 1.49 9.37
N ASP A 160 6.41 0.43 9.85
CA ASP A 160 6.16 0.30 11.29
C ASP A 160 7.48 0.13 12.05
N LEU A 161 7.68 0.94 13.10
CA LEU A 161 8.95 1.02 13.80
C LEU A 161 8.77 0.73 15.30
N LEU A 162 9.66 -0.08 15.88
CA LEU A 162 9.84 -0.19 17.33
C LEU A 162 10.84 0.86 17.77
N LEU A 163 10.41 1.80 18.62
CA LEU A 163 11.33 2.75 19.24
C LEU A 163 12.30 2.00 20.16
N LEU A 164 13.60 2.09 19.85
CA LEU A 164 14.66 1.51 20.68
C LEU A 164 15.37 2.57 21.50
N PHE A 165 15.65 3.71 20.88
CA PHE A 165 16.37 4.81 21.50
C PHE A 165 15.86 6.14 20.94
N THR A 166 15.78 7.15 21.80
CA THR A 166 15.48 8.53 21.45
C THR A 166 16.59 9.43 22.01
N SER A 167 16.86 10.54 21.34
CA SER A 167 17.81 11.53 21.84
C SER A 167 17.21 12.48 22.87
N ASP A 168 15.91 12.41 23.13
CA ASP A 168 15.29 13.12 24.26
C ASP A 168 15.74 12.49 25.60
N PRO A 169 16.30 13.26 26.55
CA PRO A 169 16.70 12.75 27.86
C PRO A 169 15.56 12.11 28.66
N ASN A 170 14.30 12.44 28.37
CA ASN A 170 13.16 11.83 29.06
C ASN A 170 12.72 10.50 28.43
N GLY A 171 13.37 10.04 27.36
CA GLY A 171 13.00 8.79 26.70
C GLY A 171 11.69 8.88 25.91
N VAL A 172 11.22 10.09 25.58
CA VAL A 172 9.96 10.29 24.84
C VAL A 172 10.25 10.55 23.35
N CYS A 173 9.42 9.97 22.48
CA CYS A 173 9.43 10.24 21.05
C CYS A 173 8.05 10.72 20.64
N HIS A 174 8.03 11.67 19.71
CA HIS A 174 6.82 12.34 19.30
C HIS A 174 6.62 12.18 17.81
N ILE A 175 5.41 11.81 17.45
CA ILE A 175 5.04 11.40 16.10
C ILE A 175 3.83 12.24 15.72
N GLU A 176 3.94 12.94 14.61
CA GLU A 176 2.80 13.61 14.00
C GLU A 176 2.00 12.60 13.18
N THR A 177 0.77 12.35 13.60
CA THR A 177 -0.16 11.44 12.91
C THR A 177 -1.15 12.17 12.02
N ALA A 178 -0.92 13.45 11.73
CA ALA A 178 -1.82 14.28 10.92
C ALA A 178 -2.12 13.66 9.55
N ASN A 179 -1.13 12.99 8.95
CA ASN A 179 -1.27 12.29 7.66
C ASN A 179 -1.97 10.92 7.74
N LEU A 180 -2.17 10.37 8.95
CA LEU A 180 -2.74 9.02 9.14
C LEU A 180 -4.22 9.06 9.55
N ASP A 181 -4.64 10.02 10.39
CA ASP A 181 -6.00 10.04 10.96
C ASP A 181 -6.86 11.24 10.53
N GLY A 182 -6.28 12.27 9.88
CA GLY A 182 -7.04 13.45 9.45
C GLY A 182 -7.69 14.27 10.58
N GLU A 183 -7.45 13.91 11.85
CA GLU A 183 -7.94 14.63 13.01
C GLU A 183 -7.02 15.80 13.36
N THR A 184 -7.54 17.03 13.22
CA THR A 184 -6.92 18.26 13.77
C THR A 184 -7.29 18.46 15.23
N ASN A 185 -7.24 17.42 16.06
CA ASN A 185 -7.55 17.52 17.48
C ASN A 185 -6.28 17.75 18.31
N LEU A 186 -6.27 18.89 18.98
CA LEU A 186 -5.19 19.40 19.83
C LEU A 186 -4.94 18.45 21.01
N ASN A 187 -3.86 17.66 20.93
CA ASN A 187 -2.92 17.32 22.03
C ASN A 187 -2.11 16.09 21.62
N LYS A 188 -1.03 16.27 20.84
CA LYS A 188 0.34 15.75 21.08
C LYS A 188 1.31 16.46 20.12
N HIS A 189 1.48 17.78 20.29
CA HIS A 189 2.72 18.38 19.80
C HIS A 189 3.86 17.73 20.55
N LEU A 190 4.93 17.36 19.87
CA LEU A 190 6.29 17.49 20.37
C LEU A 190 7.27 17.08 19.26
N TYR A 191 8.48 17.61 19.36
CA TYR A 191 9.51 17.60 18.35
C TYR A 191 10.28 16.27 18.38
N SER A 192 10.49 15.65 17.22
CA SER A 192 11.36 14.46 17.11
C SER A 192 12.82 14.90 17.09
N THR A 193 13.51 14.72 18.20
CA THR A 193 14.97 14.70 18.29
C THR A 193 15.42 13.28 17.88
N CYS A 194 16.41 13.16 16.98
CA CYS A 194 17.02 11.91 16.46
C CYS A 194 16.68 10.62 17.23
N SER A 195 15.97 9.68 16.62
CA SER A 195 15.57 8.41 17.25
C SER A 195 16.03 7.21 16.42
N CYS A 196 16.52 6.16 17.10
CA CYS A 196 16.88 4.88 16.51
C CYS A 196 15.74 3.89 16.72
N PHE A 197 15.33 3.25 15.63
CA PHE A 197 14.21 2.32 15.61
C PHE A 197 14.62 0.97 15.04
N ASN A 198 13.93 -0.09 15.45
CA ASN A 198 13.94 -1.36 14.74
C ASN A 198 12.74 -1.43 13.80
N VAL A 199 12.93 -1.88 12.57
CA VAL A 199 11.82 -2.06 11.62
C VAL A 199 11.00 -3.27 12.02
N LEU A 200 9.78 -3.01 12.48
CA LEU A 200 8.73 -4.00 12.60
C LEU A 200 7.93 -4.04 11.29
N LYS A 201 7.23 -5.14 11.05
CA LYS A 201 6.17 -5.15 10.04
C LYS A 201 4.95 -5.70 10.74
N VAL A 202 3.98 -4.84 11.01
CA VAL A 202 2.64 -5.25 11.46
C VAL A 202 1.89 -5.88 10.29
#